data_AF-A0AAD6HT61-F1
#
_entry.id   AF-A0AAD6HT61-F1
#
_cell.length_a   1.000
_cell.length_b   1.000
_cell.length_c   1.000
_cell.angle_alpha   90.00
_cell.angle_beta   90.00
_cell.angle_gamma   90.00
#
_symmetry.space_group_name_H-M   'P 1'
#
loop_
_entity.id
_entity.type
_entity.pdbx_description
1 polymer ?
#
loop_
_entity_poly.entity_id
_entity_poly.type
_entity_poly.pdbx_seq_one_letter_code
_entity_poly.pdbx_strand_id
1 'polypeptide(L)'
;MTGRAAMQTPEPPDREENEDSPPRLSRPKRATRPPKNYAREQEIDNERKKTGSQQKERIELGDRRDVATSDDAATEQEELDVSGLVREIAKLRREIRLRDEIHKEELQRTREEFSATLTEVRHELQTLTDRNMTL
;
A
#
# COMPACT_ATOMS: atom_id res chain seq x y z
N MET A 1 -30.68 -35.07 -33.07
CA MET A 1 -29.49 -34.72 -33.87
C MET A 1 -29.18 -33.26 -33.62
N THR A 2 -27.99 -32.99 -33.11
CA THR A 2 -27.52 -31.71 -32.56
C THR A 2 -27.05 -30.81 -33.71
N GLY A 3 -27.81 -29.76 -34.04
CA GLY A 3 -27.40 -28.76 -35.02
C GLY A 3 -26.40 -27.79 -34.40
N ARG A 4 -25.13 -27.89 -34.77
CA ARG A 4 -24.09 -26.95 -34.36
C ARG A 4 -24.25 -25.69 -35.21
N ALA A 5 -24.71 -24.58 -34.62
CA ALA A 5 -24.70 -23.29 -35.30
C ALA A 5 -23.22 -22.90 -35.56
N ALA A 6 -22.82 -22.86 -36.83
CA ALA A 6 -21.51 -22.37 -37.24
C ALA A 6 -21.50 -20.84 -37.04
N MET A 7 -20.86 -20.39 -35.97
CA MET A 7 -20.57 -18.97 -35.74
C MET A 7 -19.49 -18.54 -36.74
N GLN A 8 -19.90 -18.07 -37.92
CA GLN A 8 -18.99 -17.40 -38.86
C GLN A 8 -18.55 -16.07 -38.24
N THR A 9 -17.29 -15.97 -37.85
CA THR A 9 -16.63 -14.69 -37.58
C THR A 9 -16.50 -13.96 -38.92
N PRO A 10 -16.99 -12.72 -39.08
CA PRO A 10 -16.77 -11.99 -40.32
C PRO A 10 -15.28 -11.75 -40.51
N GLU A 11 -14.82 -11.91 -41.75
CA GLU A 11 -13.45 -11.61 -42.15
C GLU A 11 -13.17 -10.12 -41.90
N PRO A 12 -12.08 -9.78 -41.19
CA PRO A 12 -11.75 -8.39 -40.96
C PRO A 12 -11.48 -7.71 -42.32
N PRO A 13 -11.90 -6.46 -42.52
CA PRO A 13 -11.60 -5.76 -43.76
C PRO A 13 -10.09 -5.72 -43.95
N ASP A 14 -9.63 -6.03 -45.16
CA ASP A 14 -8.23 -5.91 -45.56
C ASP A 14 -7.77 -4.49 -45.27
N ARG A 15 -7.00 -4.36 -44.19
CA ARG A 15 -6.47 -3.09 -43.74
C ARG A 15 -5.27 -2.81 -44.63
N GLU A 16 -5.46 -1.96 -45.64
CA GLU A 16 -4.35 -1.36 -46.37
C GLU A 16 -3.31 -0.84 -45.37
N GLU A 17 -2.11 -1.41 -45.43
CA GLU A 17 -0.97 -0.97 -44.64
C GLU A 17 -0.55 0.41 -45.17
N ASN A 18 -1.20 1.46 -44.65
CA ASN A 18 -0.77 2.83 -44.89
C ASN A 18 0.61 3.01 -44.25
N GLU A 19 1.64 2.97 -45.10
CA GLU A 19 3.06 3.27 -44.83
C GLU A 19 3.26 4.68 -44.21
N ASP A 20 2.27 5.57 -44.29
CA ASP A 20 2.29 6.92 -43.72
C ASP A 20 1.99 6.97 -42.20
N SER A 21 1.89 5.82 -41.53
CA SER A 21 1.73 5.80 -40.08
C SER A 21 3.05 6.22 -39.40
N PRO A 22 3.04 7.20 -38.46
CA PRO A 22 4.26 7.58 -37.75
C PRO A 22 4.86 6.34 -37.05
N PRO A 23 6.20 6.29 -36.91
CA PRO A 23 6.88 5.12 -36.37
C PRO A 23 6.26 4.73 -35.03
N ARG A 24 5.86 3.46 -34.91
CA ARG A 24 5.31 2.91 -33.67
C ARG A 24 6.38 3.06 -32.59
N LEU A 25 6.23 4.08 -31.74
CA LEU A 25 7.10 4.32 -30.61
C LEU A 25 7.29 3.01 -29.85
N SER A 26 8.54 2.65 -29.58
CA SER A 26 8.90 1.45 -28.84
C SER A 26 8.18 1.48 -27.49
N ARG A 27 7.06 0.75 -27.39
CA ARG A 27 6.30 0.68 -26.14
C ARG A 27 7.20 0.04 -25.10
N PRO A 28 7.34 0.65 -23.90
CA PRO A 28 8.07 0.04 -22.81
C PRO A 28 7.57 -1.39 -22.59
N LYS A 29 8.51 -2.34 -22.47
CA LYS A 29 8.16 -3.73 -22.19
C LYS A 29 7.32 -3.76 -20.92
N ARG A 30 6.05 -4.20 -21.04
CA ARG A 30 5.19 -4.44 -19.89
C ARG A 30 5.91 -5.43 -18.98
N ALA A 31 6.17 -5.05 -17.74
CA ALA A 31 6.64 -5.99 -16.74
C ALA A 31 5.55 -7.06 -16.59
N THR A 32 5.82 -8.26 -17.10
CA THR A 32 4.91 -9.42 -16.99
C THR A 32 4.97 -10.05 -15.61
N ARG A 33 5.94 -9.64 -14.78
CA ARG A 33 6.13 -10.15 -13.43
C ARG A 33 5.36 -9.27 -12.45
N PRO A 34 4.40 -9.84 -11.70
CA PRO A 34 3.76 -9.14 -10.60
C PRO A 34 4.81 -8.65 -9.58
N PRO A 35 4.54 -7.55 -8.87
CA PRO A 35 5.39 -7.08 -7.79
C PRO A 35 5.71 -8.19 -6.79
N LYS A 36 6.88 -8.11 -6.13
CA LYS A 36 7.35 -9.13 -5.16
C LYS A 36 6.32 -9.45 -4.07
N ASN A 37 5.43 -8.51 -3.76
CA ASN A 37 4.43 -8.59 -2.69
C ASN A 37 3.00 -8.87 -3.20
N TYR A 38 2.81 -9.12 -4.50
CA TYR A 38 1.47 -9.28 -5.11
C TYR A 38 0.62 -10.34 -4.41
N ALA A 39 1.22 -11.47 -4.02
CA ALA A 39 0.52 -12.54 -3.30
C ALA A 39 -0.03 -12.06 -1.95
N ARG A 40 0.75 -11.27 -1.19
CA ARG A 40 0.37 -10.74 0.12
C ARG A 40 -0.72 -9.67 0.00
N GLU A 41 -0.63 -8.81 -1.01
CA GLU A 41 -1.65 -7.79 -1.29
C GLU A 41 -3.00 -8.45 -1.67
N GLN A 42 -2.97 -9.53 -2.46
CA GLN A 42 -4.19 -10.27 -2.80
C GLN A 42 -4.82 -10.98 -1.59
N GLU A 43 -4.02 -11.49 -0.66
CA GLU A 43 -4.52 -12.05 0.60
C GLU A 43 -5.27 -11.01 1.42
N ILE A 44 -4.67 -9.83 1.62
CA ILE A 44 -5.27 -8.71 2.34
C ILE A 44 -6.57 -8.23 1.66
N ASP A 45 -6.56 -8.08 0.34
CA ASP A 45 -7.74 -7.64 -0.41
C ASP A 45 -8.86 -8.68 -0.38
N ASN A 46 -8.53 -9.98 -0.40
CA ASN A 46 -9.51 -11.05 -0.28
C ASN A 46 -10.08 -11.14 1.15
N GLU A 47 -9.27 -10.92 2.18
CA GLU A 47 -9.73 -10.84 3.58
C GLU A 47 -10.69 -9.66 3.77
N ARG A 48 -10.37 -8.48 3.24
CA ARG A 48 -11.24 -7.30 3.27
C ARG A 48 -12.57 -7.53 2.55
N LYS A 49 -12.56 -8.24 1.43
CA LYS A 49 -13.79 -8.57 0.70
C LYS A 49 -14.67 -9.56 1.47
N LYS A 50 -14.06 -10.55 2.15
CA LYS A 50 -14.78 -11.51 3.00
C LYS A 50 -15.44 -10.84 4.19
N THR A 51 -14.78 -9.88 4.85
CA THR A 51 -15.39 -9.15 5.97
C THR A 51 -16.51 -8.21 5.53
N GLY A 52 -16.40 -7.61 4.33
CA GLY A 52 -17.46 -6.78 3.76
C GLY A 52 -18.68 -7.57 3.23
N SER A 53 -18.49 -8.80 2.73
CA SER A 53 -19.60 -9.61 2.19
C SER A 53 -20.46 -10.26 3.27
N GLN A 54 -19.88 -10.61 4.42
CA GLN A 54 -20.63 -11.17 5.55
C GLN A 54 -21.65 -10.17 6.13
N GLN A 55 -21.37 -8.87 6.07
CA GLN A 55 -22.33 -7.85 6.49
C GLN A 55 -23.51 -7.70 5.53
N LYS A 56 -23.31 -7.93 4.22
CA LYS A 56 -24.39 -7.86 3.23
C LYS A 56 -25.31 -9.09 3.25
N GLU A 57 -24.77 -10.30 3.38
CA GLU A 57 -25.60 -11.52 3.50
C GLU A 57 -26.47 -11.51 4.76
N ARG A 58 -25.98 -10.91 5.86
CA ARG A 58 -26.75 -10.80 7.11
C ARG A 58 -27.92 -9.83 7.02
N ILE A 59 -27.85 -8.84 6.13
CA ILE A 59 -28.93 -7.85 5.90
C ILE A 59 -30.01 -8.44 4.97
N GLU A 60 -29.64 -9.28 4.00
CA GLU A 60 -30.60 -9.89 3.06
C GLU A 60 -31.40 -11.06 3.66
N LEU A 61 -30.85 -11.76 4.67
CA LEU A 61 -31.55 -12.86 5.37
C LEU A 61 -32.36 -12.40 6.59
N GLY A 62 -32.29 -11.13 6.97
CA GLY A 62 -32.91 -10.57 8.18
C GLY A 62 -34.42 -10.33 8.11
N ASP A 63 -35.06 -10.51 6.95
CA ASP A 63 -36.49 -10.22 6.75
C ASP A 63 -37.38 -11.49 6.75
N ARG A 64 -36.85 -12.64 7.18
CA ARG A 64 -37.62 -13.90 7.22
C ARG A 64 -37.35 -14.74 8.48
N ARG A 65 -38.22 -14.50 9.47
CA ARG A 65 -38.66 -15.40 10.56
C ARG A 65 -38.07 -15.12 11.95
N ASP A 66 -38.82 -14.29 12.68
CA ASP A 66 -39.08 -14.49 14.10
C ASP A 66 -39.57 -15.92 14.37
N VAL A 67 -39.00 -16.57 15.40
CA VAL A 67 -39.65 -17.44 16.41
C VAL A 67 -38.56 -18.21 17.16
N ALA A 68 -38.40 -17.82 18.43
CA ALA A 68 -37.97 -18.60 19.60
C ALA A 68 -36.74 -19.52 19.48
N THR A 69 -35.63 -19.12 20.11
CA THR A 69 -34.95 -19.91 21.16
C THR A 69 -34.15 -18.96 22.05
N SER A 70 -34.56 -18.91 23.32
CA SER A 70 -33.74 -18.55 24.47
C SER A 70 -32.53 -19.48 24.52
N ASP A 71 -31.31 -18.95 24.40
CA ASP A 71 -30.21 -19.35 25.27
C ASP A 71 -29.09 -18.31 25.22
N ASP A 72 -28.83 -17.77 26.40
CA ASP A 72 -27.62 -17.14 26.93
C ASP A 72 -26.40 -17.04 25.97
N ALA A 73 -26.47 -16.12 25.02
CA ALA A 73 -25.27 -15.52 24.48
C ALA A 73 -25.03 -14.26 25.31
N ALA A 74 -24.21 -14.40 26.35
CA ALA A 74 -23.36 -13.34 26.85
C ALA A 74 -22.39 -12.92 25.72
N THR A 75 -22.94 -12.39 24.62
CA THR A 75 -22.25 -11.36 23.88
C THR A 75 -22.28 -10.14 24.80
N GLU A 76 -21.31 -10.08 25.71
CA GLU A 76 -20.58 -8.84 25.90
C GLU A 76 -19.90 -8.53 24.55
N GLN A 77 -20.73 -8.25 23.54
CA GLN A 77 -20.45 -7.25 22.56
C GLN A 77 -20.12 -6.04 23.42
N GLU A 78 -18.82 -5.82 23.59
CA GLU A 78 -18.27 -4.52 23.90
C GLU A 78 -18.84 -3.63 22.79
N GLU A 79 -20.05 -3.12 23.05
CA GLU A 79 -20.74 -2.12 22.27
C GLU A 79 -19.70 -1.06 22.08
N LEU A 80 -19.14 -0.98 20.87
CA LEU A 80 -17.97 -0.17 20.55
C LEU A 80 -18.25 1.21 21.11
N ASP A 81 -17.67 1.50 22.29
CA ASP A 81 -17.91 2.77 22.94
C ASP A 81 -17.22 3.79 22.05
N VAL A 82 -18.02 4.41 21.19
CA VAL A 82 -17.54 5.38 20.21
C VAL A 82 -16.75 6.47 20.94
N SER A 83 -17.12 6.78 22.19
CA SER A 83 -16.40 7.72 23.03
C SER A 83 -15.02 7.19 23.47
N GLY A 84 -14.92 5.90 23.79
CA GLY A 84 -13.68 5.18 24.04
C GLY A 84 -12.75 5.18 22.82
N LEU A 85 -13.28 4.82 21.65
CA LEU A 85 -12.53 4.81 20.39
C LEU A 85 -12.04 6.21 19.99
N VAL A 86 -12.88 7.24 20.13
CA VAL A 86 -12.49 8.64 19.88
C VAL A 86 -11.36 9.07 20.83
N ARG A 87 -11.42 8.64 22.10
CA ARG A 87 -10.37 8.92 23.09
C ARG A 87 -9.06 8.25 22.72
N GLU A 88 -9.09 7.01 22.26
CA GLU A 88 -7.91 6.28 21.80
C GLU A 88 -7.30 6.89 20.54
N ILE A 89 -8.13 7.26 19.56
CA ILE A 89 -7.67 7.99 18.36
C ILE A 89 -6.99 9.30 18.77
N ALA A 90 -7.54 10.03 19.74
CA ALA A 90 -6.92 11.25 20.25
C ALA A 90 -5.57 10.97 20.94
N LYS A 91 -5.44 9.88 21.71
CA LYS A 91 -4.17 9.45 22.31
C LYS A 91 -3.15 9.09 21.24
N LEU A 92 -3.51 8.23 20.28
CA LEU A 92 -2.63 7.80 19.20
C LEU A 92 -2.14 8.97 18.34
N ARG A 93 -3.01 9.94 18.04
CA ARG A 93 -2.61 11.16 17.32
C ARG A 93 -1.56 11.98 18.07
N ARG A 94 -1.63 12.06 19.40
CA ARG A 94 -0.61 12.75 20.21
C ARG A 94 0.69 11.96 20.23
N GLU A 95 0.61 10.65 20.40
CA GLU A 95 1.76 9.76 20.41
C GLU A 95 2.51 9.79 19.06
N ILE A 96 1.80 9.75 17.93
CA ILE A 96 2.40 9.88 16.60
C ILE A 96 3.17 11.20 16.48
N ARG A 97 2.56 12.32 16.90
CA ARG A 97 3.23 13.63 16.86
C ARG A 97 4.48 13.67 17.74
N LEU A 98 4.43 13.06 18.92
CA LEU A 98 5.58 12.98 19.82
C LEU A 98 6.72 12.20 19.18
N ARG A 99 6.42 11.03 18.59
CA ARG A 99 7.41 10.23 17.87
C ARG A 99 8.00 10.95 16.66
N ASP A 100 7.16 11.65 15.91
CA ASP A 100 7.62 12.44 14.77
C ASP A 100 8.61 13.52 15.20
N GLU A 101 8.39 14.14 16.37
CA GLU A 101 9.31 15.16 16.89
C GLU A 101 10.62 14.55 17.37
N ILE A 102 10.57 13.43 18.10
CA ILE A 102 11.77 12.69 18.51
C ILE A 102 12.60 12.27 17.28
N HIS A 103 11.95 11.72 16.24
CA HIS A 103 12.66 11.33 15.03
C HIS A 103 13.30 12.52 14.30
N LYS A 104 12.66 13.70 14.29
CA LYS A 104 13.28 14.91 13.74
C LYS A 104 14.52 15.33 14.54
N GLU A 105 14.44 15.29 15.86
CA GLU A 105 15.57 15.60 16.75
C GLU A 105 16.74 14.62 16.50
N GLU A 106 16.47 13.31 16.37
CA GLU A 106 17.47 12.30 16.05
C GLU A 106 18.12 12.53 14.67
N LEU A 107 17.32 12.85 13.65
CA LEU A 107 17.83 13.19 12.32
C LEU A 107 18.69 14.45 12.33
N GLN A 108 18.29 15.46 13.11
CA GLN A 108 19.07 16.67 13.26
C GLN A 108 20.40 16.38 13.97
N ARG A 109 20.37 15.65 15.08
CA ARG A 109 21.55 15.27 15.84
C ARG A 109 22.54 14.46 15.00
N THR A 110 22.07 13.43 14.30
CA THR A 110 22.93 12.61 13.43
C THR A 110 23.54 13.43 12.29
N ARG A 111 22.79 14.39 11.73
CA ARG A 111 23.32 15.33 10.74
C ARG A 111 24.41 16.23 11.32
N GLU A 112 24.21 16.75 12.52
CA GLU A 112 25.19 17.58 13.23
C GLU A 112 26.47 16.79 13.53
N GLU A 113 26.35 15.59 14.08
CA GLU A 113 27.48 14.68 14.35
C GLU A 113 28.25 14.31 13.07
N PHE A 114 27.54 13.97 11.99
CA PHE A 114 28.17 13.70 10.70
C PHE A 114 28.87 14.94 10.14
N SER A 115 28.27 16.13 10.27
CA SER A 115 28.90 17.36 9.81
C SER A 115 30.17 17.69 10.61
N ALA A 116 30.16 17.48 11.93
CA ALA A 116 31.30 17.70 12.80
C ALA A 116 32.47 16.75 12.45
N THR A 117 32.18 15.46 12.31
CA THR A 117 33.19 14.46 11.89
C THR A 117 33.75 14.76 10.49
N LEU A 118 32.92 15.21 9.55
CA LEU A 118 33.40 15.67 8.24
C LEU A 118 34.32 16.90 8.33
N THR A 119 34.02 17.86 9.21
CA THR A 119 34.89 19.01 9.42
C THR A 119 36.24 18.62 10.03
N GLU A 120 36.24 17.67 10.96
CA GLU A 120 37.46 17.11 11.56
C GLU A 120 38.33 16.42 10.49
N VAL A 121 37.75 15.53 9.68
CA VAL A 121 38.47 14.85 8.58
C VAL A 121 39.04 15.87 7.59
N ARG A 122 38.28 16.91 7.23
CA ARG A 122 38.78 17.97 6.33
C ARG A 122 39.97 18.71 6.95
N HIS A 123 39.91 19.02 8.24
CA HIS A 123 41.00 19.67 8.95
C HIS A 123 42.24 18.77 9.01
N GLU A 124 42.08 17.47 9.28
CA GLU A 124 43.19 16.51 9.24
C GLU A 124 43.85 16.44 7.86
N LEU A 125 43.05 16.36 6.78
CA LEU A 125 43.60 16.37 5.42
C LEU A 125 44.32 17.67 5.09
N GLN A 126 43.81 18.81 5.56
CA GLN A 126 44.44 20.11 5.37
C GLN A 126 45.78 20.18 6.11
N THR A 127 45.82 19.79 7.38
CA THR A 127 47.07 19.78 8.17
C THR A 127 48.13 18.84 7.59
N LEU A 128 47.74 17.67 7.04
CA LEU A 128 48.65 16.79 6.31
C LEU A 128 49.19 17.44 5.03
N THR A 129 48.34 18.17 4.30
CA THR A 129 48.74 18.89 3.09
C THR A 129 49.73 20.00 3.42
N ASP A 130 49.42 20.83 4.41
CA ASP A 130 50.27 21.96 4.83
C ASP A 130 51.63 21.46 5.34
N ARG A 131 51.64 20.36 6.12
CA ARG A 131 52.87 19.71 6.59
C ARG A 131 53.74 19.23 5.44
N ASN A 132 53.15 18.69 4.38
CA ASN A 132 53.88 18.22 3.19
C ASN A 132 54.40 19.38 2.33
N MET A 133 53.80 20.57 2.39
CA MET A 133 54.26 21.76 1.65
C MET A 133 55.37 22.54 2.35
N THR A 134 55.59 22.28 3.65
CA THR A 134 56.65 22.91 4.45
C THR A 134 57.99 22.16 4.47
N LEU A 135 58.08 21.00 3.82
CA LEU A 135 59.31 20.21 3.59
C LEU A 135 59.83 20.41 2.17
#